data_AF-A0A949XRY1-F1
#
_entry.id   AF-A0A949XRY1-F1
#
_cell.length_a   1.000
_cell.length_b   1.000
_cell.length_c   1.000
_cell.angle_alpha   90.00
_cell.angle_beta   90.00
_cell.angle_gamma   90.00
#
_symmetry.space_group_name_H-M   'P 1'
#
loop_
_entity.id
_entity.type
_entity.pdbx_description
1 polymer ?
#
loop_
_entity_poly.entity_id
_entity_poly.type
_entity_poly.pdbx_seq_one_letter_code
_entity_poly.pdbx_strand_id
1 'polypeptide(L)'
;MLLVNSALLAAFPTATAFNVTNLLLHIGLGALVGVLAIALARLEPRLIYTVLAAVSGVVLVVVGNTRDHKSVLLIHLAISLVAVAVLFARRANFTIAKFALAGTALIGVAAVANHFRPRPNDKIANSLVVPLSMDQEGAGPKSPFFPSAANTSDGKIVPSSFFMESKKCGECHTDIYNQWKASAHHFASFNNQFYRKSIEYMQSVVGTRPSKWCAGCHDHAVFFNGRFDRPIKEQIDTPEAQAGLSCMSCHSIVHVNGSMGNADFTMSYPPLHEIASSTNPVIRNLER
;
A
#
# COMPACT_ATOMS: atom_id res chain seq x y z
N MET A 1 -2.56 -17.10 -22.01
CA MET A 1 -1.75 -16.65 -20.87
C MET A 1 -1.88 -15.15 -20.64
N LEU A 2 -1.48 -14.26 -21.57
CA LEU A 2 -1.55 -12.80 -21.36
C LEU A 2 -2.95 -12.28 -20.96
N LEU A 3 -4.02 -12.74 -21.61
CA LEU A 3 -5.40 -12.35 -21.26
C LEU A 3 -5.83 -12.72 -19.84
N VAL A 4 -5.47 -13.93 -19.39
CA VAL A 4 -5.78 -14.42 -18.03
C VAL A 4 -4.98 -13.63 -17.00
N ASN A 5 -3.73 -13.33 -17.32
CA ASN A 5 -2.86 -12.51 -16.49
C ASN A 5 -3.39 -11.06 -16.36
N SER A 6 -3.83 -10.41 -17.45
CA SER A 6 -4.52 -9.11 -17.41
C SER A 6 -5.77 -9.13 -16.53
N ALA A 7 -6.57 -10.19 -16.66
CA ALA A 7 -7.79 -10.38 -15.89
C ALA A 7 -7.53 -10.44 -14.38
N LEU A 8 -6.50 -11.18 -13.98
CA LEU A 8 -6.09 -11.28 -12.57
C LEU A 8 -5.64 -9.92 -12.02
N LEU A 9 -4.88 -9.14 -12.79
CA LEU A 9 -4.47 -7.79 -12.38
C LEU A 9 -5.65 -6.84 -12.18
N ALA A 10 -6.64 -6.91 -13.08
CA ALA A 10 -7.83 -6.07 -12.98
C ALA A 10 -8.73 -6.47 -11.79
N ALA A 11 -8.85 -7.77 -11.50
CA ALA A 11 -9.71 -8.27 -10.44
C ALA A 11 -9.10 -8.06 -9.04
N PHE A 12 -7.78 -8.17 -8.91
CA PHE A 12 -7.07 -8.15 -7.62
C PHE A 12 -5.97 -7.07 -7.60
N PRO A 13 -6.30 -5.77 -7.53
CA PRO A 13 -5.33 -4.68 -7.63
C PRO A 13 -4.53 -4.42 -6.34
N THR A 14 -4.36 -5.42 -5.47
CA THR A 14 -3.66 -5.27 -4.18
C THR A 14 -2.16 -5.45 -4.33
N ALA A 15 -1.36 -4.70 -3.56
CA ALA A 15 0.10 -4.78 -3.56
C ALA A 15 0.61 -6.03 -2.80
N THR A 16 0.34 -7.21 -3.35
CA THR A 16 0.85 -8.49 -2.86
C THR A 16 2.01 -8.97 -3.73
N ALA A 17 2.90 -9.80 -3.18
CA ALA A 17 3.98 -10.40 -3.95
C ALA A 17 3.47 -11.16 -5.20
N PHE A 18 2.32 -11.84 -5.06
CA PHE A 18 1.63 -12.51 -6.16
C PHE A 18 1.25 -11.52 -7.28
N ASN A 19 0.62 -10.40 -6.94
CA ASN A 19 0.19 -9.41 -7.93
C ASN A 19 1.36 -8.65 -8.55
N VAL A 20 2.41 -8.36 -7.79
CA VAL A 20 3.66 -7.78 -8.33
C VAL A 20 4.28 -8.73 -9.34
N THR A 21 4.38 -10.03 -9.01
CA THR A 21 4.87 -11.05 -9.95
C THR A 21 4.00 -11.13 -11.20
N ASN A 22 2.68 -11.10 -11.03
CA ASN A 22 1.74 -11.13 -12.13
C ASN A 22 1.85 -9.86 -13.01
N LEU A 23 2.16 -8.70 -12.43
CA LEU A 23 2.40 -7.46 -13.17
C LEU A 23 3.69 -7.54 -14.00
N LEU A 24 4.78 -8.02 -13.41
CA LEU A 24 6.05 -8.21 -14.12
C LEU A 24 5.89 -9.23 -15.27
N LEU A 25 5.14 -10.31 -15.02
CA LEU A 25 4.80 -11.29 -16.05
C LEU A 25 3.96 -10.65 -17.18
N HIS A 26 3.04 -9.74 -16.85
CA HIS A 26 2.26 -9.01 -17.84
C HIS A 26 3.15 -8.19 -18.78
N ILE A 27 4.08 -7.43 -18.18
CA ILE A 27 5.04 -6.60 -18.92
C ILE A 27 5.91 -7.47 -19.82
N GLY A 28 6.49 -8.55 -19.29
CA GLY A 28 7.37 -9.45 -20.05
C GLY A 28 6.65 -10.17 -21.19
N LEU A 29 5.47 -10.74 -20.93
CA LEU A 29 4.65 -11.39 -21.95
C LEU A 29 4.15 -10.39 -23.00
N GLY A 30 3.76 -9.18 -22.58
CA GLY A 30 3.34 -8.10 -23.47
C GLY A 30 4.46 -7.65 -24.41
N ALA A 31 5.68 -7.48 -23.89
CA ALA A 31 6.85 -7.14 -24.68
C ALA A 31 7.18 -8.23 -25.71
N LEU A 32 7.18 -9.51 -25.30
CA LEU A 32 7.41 -10.64 -26.21
C LEU A 32 6.37 -10.67 -27.35
N VAL A 33 5.09 -10.53 -27.01
CA VAL A 33 4.00 -10.49 -28.00
C VAL A 33 4.14 -9.27 -28.92
N GLY A 34 4.54 -8.12 -28.39
CA GLY A 34 4.80 -6.91 -29.16
C GLY A 34 5.92 -7.10 -30.19
N VAL A 35 7.07 -7.66 -29.78
CA VAL A 35 8.20 -7.94 -30.68
C VAL A 35 7.81 -8.92 -31.78
N LEU A 36 7.12 -10.01 -31.43
CA LEU A 36 6.61 -10.97 -32.41
C LEU A 36 5.61 -10.32 -33.38
N ALA A 37 4.73 -9.45 -32.89
CA ALA A 37 3.78 -8.73 -33.72
C ALA A 37 4.48 -7.80 -34.71
N ILE A 38 5.54 -7.09 -34.30
CA ILE A 38 6.36 -6.25 -35.18
C ILE A 38 7.02 -7.10 -36.28
N ALA A 39 7.64 -8.23 -35.92
CA ALA A 39 8.31 -9.11 -36.86
C ALA A 39 7.36 -9.70 -37.91
N LEU A 40 6.12 -10.00 -37.51
CA LEU A 40 5.11 -10.63 -38.35
C LEU A 40 4.14 -9.64 -39.02
N ALA A 41 4.19 -8.34 -38.68
CA ALA A 41 3.25 -7.34 -39.19
C ALA A 41 3.29 -7.18 -40.72
N ARG A 42 4.43 -7.48 -41.35
CA ARG A 42 4.55 -7.48 -42.83
C ARG A 42 3.74 -8.60 -43.49
N LEU A 43 3.51 -9.70 -42.78
CA LEU A 43 2.77 -10.86 -43.28
C LEU A 43 1.28 -10.76 -42.95
N GLU A 44 0.95 -10.17 -41.79
CA GLU A 44 -0.43 -9.96 -41.34
C GLU A 44 -0.60 -8.52 -40.85
N PRO A 45 -1.02 -7.58 -41.73
CA PRO A 45 -1.10 -6.14 -41.41
C PRO A 45 -1.96 -5.80 -40.19
N ARG A 46 -2.92 -6.67 -39.83
CA ARG A 46 -3.79 -6.51 -38.67
C ARG A 46 -3.06 -6.55 -37.33
N LEU A 47 -1.85 -7.12 -37.30
CA LEU A 47 -0.99 -7.10 -36.10
C LEU A 47 -0.61 -5.68 -35.67
N ILE A 48 -0.84 -4.66 -36.51
CA ILE A 48 -0.65 -3.26 -36.15
C ILE A 48 -1.36 -2.87 -34.84
N TYR A 49 -2.56 -3.40 -34.56
CA TYR A 49 -3.27 -3.11 -33.31
C TYR A 49 -2.55 -3.71 -32.09
N THR A 50 -1.94 -4.89 -32.24
CA THR A 50 -1.12 -5.50 -31.20
C THR A 50 0.17 -4.71 -30.97
N VAL A 51 0.78 -4.19 -32.03
CA VAL A 51 1.93 -3.28 -31.93
C VAL A 51 1.55 -2.00 -31.19
N LEU A 52 0.42 -1.37 -31.52
CA LEU A 52 -0.08 -0.19 -30.81
C LEU A 52 -0.39 -0.48 -29.33
N ALA A 53 -0.93 -1.66 -29.01
CA ALA A 53 -1.14 -2.09 -27.64
C ALA A 53 0.20 -2.23 -26.89
N ALA A 54 1.22 -2.83 -27.50
CA ALA A 54 2.56 -2.94 -26.92
C ALA A 54 3.21 -1.57 -26.71
N VAL A 55 3.13 -0.67 -27.69
CA VAL A 55 3.68 0.70 -27.60
C VAL A 55 3.00 1.49 -26.47
N SER A 56 1.67 1.45 -26.37
CA SER A 56 0.96 2.10 -25.24
C SER A 56 1.32 1.49 -23.88
N GLY A 57 1.61 0.18 -23.83
CA GLY A 57 2.14 -0.48 -22.63
C GLY A 57 3.53 0.03 -22.23
N VAL A 58 4.43 0.23 -23.21
CA VAL A 58 5.75 0.85 -22.95
C VAL A 58 5.60 2.27 -22.43
N VAL A 59 4.68 3.07 -23.01
CA VAL A 59 4.39 4.41 -22.50
C VAL A 59 3.92 4.37 -21.05
N LEU A 60 3.05 3.42 -20.68
CA LEU A 60 2.62 3.22 -19.29
C LEU A 60 3.76 2.84 -18.34
N VAL A 61 4.71 2.03 -18.78
CA VAL A 61 5.88 1.66 -17.97
C VAL A 61 6.74 2.89 -17.68
N VAL A 62 6.90 3.78 -18.67
CA VAL A 62 7.73 5.00 -18.54
C VAL A 62 7.04 6.09 -17.72
N VAL A 63 5.76 6.36 -18.01
CA VAL A 63 5.00 7.44 -17.37
C VAL A 63 4.45 7.03 -16.00
N GLY A 64 4.29 5.73 -15.76
CA GLY A 64 3.75 5.18 -14.54
C GLY A 64 2.22 5.13 -14.53
N ASN A 65 1.67 4.14 -13.83
CA ASN A 65 0.23 3.96 -13.64
C ASN A 65 -0.27 4.74 -12.41
N THR A 66 -0.17 6.07 -12.45
CA THR A 66 -0.64 6.96 -11.37
C THR A 66 -2.05 7.47 -11.66
N ARG A 67 -2.68 8.09 -10.66
CA ARG A 67 -4.02 8.67 -10.80
C ARG A 67 -4.05 9.78 -11.86
N ASP A 68 -2.99 10.56 -11.96
CA ASP A 68 -2.86 11.67 -12.92
C ASP A 68 -2.72 11.16 -14.37
N HIS A 69 -2.18 9.95 -14.54
CA HIS A 69 -2.01 9.29 -15.85
C HIS A 69 -3.07 8.24 -16.15
N LYS A 70 -4.20 8.25 -15.43
CA LYS A 70 -5.30 7.29 -15.62
C LYS A 70 -5.81 7.22 -17.06
N SER A 71 -5.77 8.32 -17.81
CA SER A 71 -6.17 8.34 -19.23
C SER A 71 -5.29 7.42 -20.09
N VAL A 72 -3.99 7.37 -19.84
CA VAL A 72 -3.04 6.49 -20.55
C VAL A 72 -3.40 5.02 -20.32
N LEU A 73 -3.78 4.65 -19.08
CA LEU A 73 -4.24 3.30 -18.77
C LEU A 73 -5.49 2.93 -19.54
N LEU A 74 -6.48 3.83 -19.58
CA LEU A 74 -7.73 3.62 -20.32
C LEU A 74 -7.49 3.46 -21.82
N ILE A 75 -6.59 4.26 -22.39
CA ILE A 75 -6.19 4.14 -23.81
C ILE A 75 -5.54 2.78 -24.07
N HIS A 76 -4.58 2.36 -23.24
CA HIS A 76 -3.93 1.06 -23.37
C HIS A 76 -4.94 -0.10 -23.30
N LEU A 77 -5.89 -0.04 -22.36
CA LEU A 77 -6.97 -1.02 -22.25
C LEU A 77 -7.84 -1.06 -23.50
N ALA A 78 -8.28 0.11 -24.00
CA ALA A 78 -9.11 0.19 -25.20
C ALA A 78 -8.41 -0.39 -26.43
N ILE A 79 -7.15 0.01 -26.68
CA ILE A 79 -6.35 -0.50 -27.80
C ILE A 79 -6.12 -2.02 -27.66
N SER A 80 -5.84 -2.50 -26.45
CA SER A 80 -5.64 -3.93 -26.18
C SER A 80 -6.90 -4.76 -26.46
N LEU A 81 -8.08 -4.26 -26.06
CA LEU A 81 -9.36 -4.93 -26.35
C LEU A 81 -9.63 -4.99 -27.85
N VAL A 82 -9.35 -3.90 -28.59
CA VAL A 82 -9.47 -3.89 -30.07
C VAL A 82 -8.50 -4.89 -30.70
N ALA A 83 -7.24 -4.92 -30.26
CA ALA A 83 -6.25 -5.86 -30.78
C ALA A 83 -6.67 -7.33 -30.59
N VAL A 84 -7.24 -7.65 -29.43
CA VAL A 84 -7.78 -8.98 -29.13
C VAL A 84 -8.97 -9.29 -30.02
N ALA A 85 -9.94 -8.38 -30.14
CA ALA A 85 -11.12 -8.59 -30.98
C ALA A 85 -10.73 -8.86 -32.46
N VAL A 86 -9.80 -8.08 -33.00
CA VAL A 86 -9.31 -8.24 -34.39
C VAL A 86 -8.58 -9.57 -34.58
N LEU A 87 -7.75 -10.00 -33.62
CA LEU A 87 -7.03 -11.28 -33.68
C LEU A 87 -7.96 -12.49 -33.66
N PHE A 88 -9.05 -12.43 -32.90
CA PHE A 88 -9.98 -13.56 -32.76
C PHE A 88 -11.11 -13.58 -33.80
N ALA A 89 -11.36 -12.48 -34.52
CA ALA A 89 -12.41 -12.38 -35.54
C ALA A 89 -12.28 -13.39 -36.70
N ARG A 90 -11.11 -14.00 -36.94
CA ARG A 90 -10.85 -14.93 -38.06
C ARG A 90 -10.58 -16.39 -37.68
N ARG A 91 -10.45 -16.75 -36.40
CA ARG A 91 -10.17 -18.15 -36.03
C ARG A 91 -11.43 -19.00 -36.22
N ALA A 92 -11.40 -19.88 -37.22
CA ALA A 92 -12.47 -20.83 -37.58
C ALA A 92 -12.92 -21.76 -36.43
N ASN A 93 -12.19 -21.84 -35.32
CA ASN A 93 -12.68 -22.43 -34.07
C ASN A 93 -13.44 -21.40 -33.24
N PHE A 94 -14.67 -21.12 -33.69
CA PHE A 94 -15.66 -20.25 -33.02
C PHE A 94 -15.80 -20.55 -31.51
N THR A 95 -15.57 -21.80 -31.12
CA THR A 95 -15.61 -22.28 -29.73
C THR A 95 -14.56 -21.63 -28.83
N ILE A 96 -13.30 -21.55 -29.27
CA ILE A 96 -12.21 -20.95 -28.47
C ILE A 96 -12.41 -19.43 -28.36
N ALA A 97 -12.82 -18.78 -29.45
CA ALA A 97 -13.13 -17.35 -29.45
C ALA A 97 -14.32 -17.04 -28.52
N LYS A 98 -15.38 -17.85 -28.55
CA LYS A 98 -16.54 -17.75 -27.64
C LYS A 98 -16.13 -17.92 -26.17
N PHE A 99 -15.31 -18.93 -25.84
CA PHE A 99 -14.83 -19.12 -24.47
C PHE A 99 -13.92 -17.98 -24.00
N ALA A 100 -13.04 -17.46 -24.86
CA ALA A 100 -12.19 -16.33 -24.53
C ALA A 100 -13.01 -15.03 -24.33
N LEU A 101 -14.00 -14.79 -25.18
CA LEU A 101 -14.89 -13.63 -25.07
C LEU A 101 -15.78 -13.73 -23.82
N ALA A 102 -16.36 -14.90 -23.57
CA ALA A 102 -17.16 -15.17 -22.38
C ALA A 102 -16.34 -15.05 -21.10
N GLY A 103 -15.11 -15.57 -21.08
CA GLY A 103 -14.19 -15.40 -19.95
C GLY A 103 -13.83 -13.94 -19.70
N THR A 104 -13.52 -13.19 -20.76
CA THR A 104 -13.23 -11.75 -20.67
C THR A 104 -14.44 -10.96 -20.18
N ALA A 105 -15.64 -11.29 -20.66
CA ALA A 105 -16.88 -10.68 -20.20
C ALA A 105 -17.18 -11.00 -18.72
N LEU A 106 -17.01 -12.26 -18.31
CA LEU A 106 -17.15 -12.69 -16.91
C LEU A 106 -16.18 -11.96 -15.99
N ILE A 107 -14.92 -11.84 -16.40
CA ILE A 107 -13.89 -11.08 -15.67
C ILE A 107 -14.25 -9.60 -15.61
N GLY A 108 -14.70 -9.01 -16.72
CA GLY A 108 -15.15 -7.62 -16.78
C GLY A 108 -16.32 -7.37 -15.83
N VAL A 109 -17.32 -8.24 -15.84
CA VAL A 109 -18.47 -8.20 -14.90
C VAL A 109 -18.00 -8.37 -13.47
N ALA A 110 -17.08 -9.30 -13.19
CA ALA A 110 -16.53 -9.50 -11.85
C ALA A 110 -15.73 -8.27 -11.37
N ALA A 111 -14.95 -7.62 -12.24
CA ALA A 111 -14.21 -6.41 -11.94
C ALA A 111 -15.15 -5.22 -11.67
N VAL A 112 -16.20 -5.04 -12.48
CA VAL A 112 -17.24 -4.02 -12.27
C VAL A 112 -18.00 -4.30 -10.97
N ALA A 113 -18.42 -5.54 -10.74
CA ALA A 113 -19.07 -5.93 -9.49
C ALA A 113 -18.17 -5.69 -8.27
N ASN A 114 -16.86 -5.97 -8.37
CA ASN A 114 -15.90 -5.68 -7.32
C ASN A 114 -15.68 -4.19 -7.10
N HIS A 115 -15.74 -3.38 -8.15
CA HIS A 115 -15.64 -1.92 -8.07
C HIS A 115 -16.82 -1.29 -7.31
N PHE A 116 -18.03 -1.82 -7.51
CA PHE A 116 -19.25 -1.34 -6.83
C PHE A 116 -19.53 -2.05 -5.50
N ARG A 117 -18.76 -3.09 -5.12
CA ARG A 117 -18.85 -3.70 -3.80
C ARG A 117 -18.34 -2.71 -2.75
N PRO A 118 -19.17 -2.27 -1.80
CA PRO A 118 -18.72 -1.42 -0.70
C PRO A 118 -17.64 -2.19 0.08
N ARG A 119 -16.46 -1.59 0.26
CA ARG A 119 -15.44 -2.17 1.13
C ARG A 119 -15.79 -1.78 2.56
N PRO A 120 -15.94 -2.73 3.50
CA PRO A 120 -16.26 -2.41 4.88
C PRO A 120 -15.28 -1.38 5.49
N ASN A 121 -14.00 -1.48 5.12
CA ASN A 121 -12.94 -0.61 5.64
C ASN A 121 -13.01 0.85 5.12
N ASP A 122 -13.84 1.14 4.12
CA ASP A 122 -14.00 2.50 3.59
C ASP A 122 -14.99 3.33 4.44
N LYS A 123 -15.68 2.71 5.40
CA LYS A 123 -16.67 3.37 6.26
C LYS A 123 -16.16 3.48 7.69
N ILE A 124 -16.13 4.69 8.25
CA ILE A 124 -15.90 4.92 9.67
C ILE A 124 -17.24 4.74 10.39
N ALA A 125 -17.29 3.89 11.41
CA ALA A 125 -18.50 3.61 12.16
C ALA A 125 -18.23 3.62 13.67
N ASN A 126 -18.75 4.63 14.35
CA ASN A 126 -18.61 4.73 15.80
C ASN A 126 -19.55 3.77 16.52
N SER A 127 -19.08 3.22 17.64
CA SER A 127 -19.94 2.53 18.59
C SER A 127 -21.06 3.47 19.08
N LEU A 128 -22.29 2.97 19.11
CA LEU A 128 -23.42 3.68 19.73
C LEU A 128 -23.41 3.55 21.26
N VAL A 129 -22.59 2.64 21.80
CA VAL A 129 -22.41 2.43 23.23
C VAL A 129 -21.22 3.24 23.68
N VAL A 130 -21.45 4.13 24.65
CA VAL A 130 -20.41 4.96 25.29
C VAL A 130 -19.63 4.08 26.28
N PRO A 131 -18.30 4.00 26.18
CA PRO A 131 -17.47 3.29 27.14
C PRO A 131 -17.61 3.88 28.55
N LEU A 132 -17.86 3.04 29.55
CA LEU A 132 -17.99 3.45 30.95
C LEU A 132 -16.64 3.47 31.68
N SER A 133 -15.59 2.93 31.06
CA SER A 133 -14.23 2.94 31.56
C SER A 133 -13.24 2.81 30.41
N MET A 134 -11.96 3.15 30.67
CA MET A 134 -10.89 2.99 29.68
C MET A 134 -10.72 1.54 29.22
N ASP A 135 -11.06 0.56 30.06
CA ASP A 135 -10.97 -0.87 29.70
C ASP A 135 -11.99 -1.27 28.61
N GLN A 136 -13.00 -0.44 28.36
CA GLN A 136 -13.99 -0.63 27.30
C GLN A 136 -13.67 0.19 26.04
N GLU A 137 -12.59 0.98 26.06
CA GLU A 137 -12.13 1.77 24.91
C GLU A 137 -11.21 0.95 23.99
N GLY A 138 -11.29 1.21 22.69
CA GLY A 138 -10.42 0.61 21.68
C GLY A 138 -10.35 -0.92 21.72
N ALA A 139 -9.14 -1.48 21.58
CA ALA A 139 -8.90 -2.92 21.62
C ALA A 139 -8.87 -3.52 23.06
N GLY A 140 -9.13 -2.70 24.08
CA GLY A 140 -9.19 -3.12 25.49
C GLY A 140 -7.85 -3.54 26.12
N PRO A 141 -7.84 -3.92 27.42
CA PRO A 141 -6.63 -4.12 28.22
C PRO A 141 -5.70 -5.25 27.78
N LYS A 142 -6.18 -6.15 26.92
CA LYS A 142 -5.39 -7.26 26.38
C LYS A 142 -4.54 -6.83 25.18
N SER A 143 -4.83 -5.67 24.59
CA SER A 143 -4.02 -5.13 23.51
C SER A 143 -2.63 -4.73 24.02
N PRO A 144 -1.54 -5.03 23.29
CA PRO A 144 -0.21 -4.53 23.63
C PRO A 144 -0.14 -2.99 23.58
N PHE A 145 -1.09 -2.36 22.90
CA PHE A 145 -1.19 -0.93 22.64
C PHE A 145 -2.07 -0.18 23.65
N PHE A 146 -2.71 -0.90 24.57
CA PHE A 146 -3.58 -0.30 25.59
C PHE A 146 -2.81 0.73 26.45
N PRO A 147 -3.40 1.91 26.76
CA PRO A 147 -4.79 2.31 26.57
C PRO A 147 -5.08 3.12 25.29
N SER A 148 -4.18 3.13 24.31
CA SER A 148 -4.53 3.67 22.99
C SER A 148 -5.43 2.70 22.24
N ALA A 149 -6.33 3.21 21.40
CA ALA A 149 -7.18 2.37 20.53
C ALA A 149 -6.46 1.91 19.26
N ALA A 150 -5.23 2.36 19.04
CA ALA A 150 -4.40 1.94 17.93
C ALA A 150 -4.23 0.42 17.87
N ASN A 151 -4.29 -0.14 16.67
CA ASN A 151 -4.22 -1.57 16.46
C ASN A 151 -3.44 -1.93 15.19
N THR A 152 -3.03 -3.20 15.10
CA THR A 152 -2.37 -3.78 13.93
C THR A 152 -3.25 -4.86 13.33
N SER A 153 -3.16 -5.07 12.03
CA SER A 153 -4.03 -6.01 11.30
C SER A 153 -3.93 -7.47 11.79
N ASP A 154 -2.83 -7.83 12.44
CA ASP A 154 -2.59 -9.16 13.02
C ASP A 154 -2.51 -9.15 14.56
N GLY A 155 -2.76 -7.99 15.20
CA GLY A 155 -2.67 -7.80 16.65
C GLY A 155 -1.27 -7.91 17.24
N LYS A 156 -0.21 -7.94 16.41
CA LYS A 156 1.18 -8.05 16.85
C LYS A 156 1.89 -6.71 16.84
N ILE A 157 3.04 -6.66 17.50
CA ILE A 157 3.97 -5.54 17.42
C ILE A 157 4.60 -5.41 16.02
N VAL A 158 4.97 -4.19 15.64
CA VAL A 158 5.62 -3.88 14.37
C VAL A 158 7.08 -3.50 14.64
N PRO A 159 8.07 -4.08 13.94
CA PRO A 159 9.47 -3.71 14.09
C PRO A 159 9.69 -2.21 13.87
N SER A 160 10.58 -1.58 14.64
CA SER A 160 10.82 -0.15 14.49
C SER A 160 11.34 0.24 13.12
N SER A 161 12.15 -0.62 12.50
CA SER A 161 12.71 -0.42 11.15
C SER A 161 11.63 -0.05 10.12
N PHE A 162 10.39 -0.52 10.30
CA PHE A 162 9.25 -0.16 9.47
C PHE A 162 9.02 1.35 9.38
N PHE A 163 9.27 2.08 10.46
CA PHE A 163 9.05 3.52 10.58
C PHE A 163 10.32 4.35 10.33
N MET A 164 11.49 3.72 10.21
CA MET A 164 12.78 4.44 10.16
C MET A 164 13.18 4.90 8.75
N GLU A 165 12.55 4.37 7.71
CA GLU A 165 13.03 4.50 6.33
C GLU A 165 12.37 5.63 5.53
N SER A 166 11.88 6.69 6.18
CA SER A 166 11.24 7.83 5.48
C SER A 166 12.14 8.48 4.42
N LYS A 167 13.47 8.40 4.59
CA LYS A 167 14.45 8.89 3.60
C LYS A 167 14.37 8.13 2.28
N LYS A 168 14.07 6.82 2.30
CA LYS A 168 13.88 6.03 1.07
C LYS A 168 12.70 6.54 0.25
N CYS A 169 11.61 6.91 0.92
CA CYS A 169 10.46 7.54 0.27
C CYS A 169 10.88 8.84 -0.43
N GLY A 170 11.78 9.62 0.18
CA GLY A 170 12.31 10.88 -0.37
C GLY A 170 13.22 10.75 -1.59
N GLU A 171 13.74 9.55 -1.90
CA GLU A 171 14.52 9.32 -3.13
C GLU A 171 13.65 9.51 -4.39
N CYS A 172 12.37 9.15 -4.31
CA CYS A 172 11.40 9.34 -5.39
C CYS A 172 10.38 10.47 -5.10
N HIS A 173 10.01 10.69 -3.84
CA HIS A 173 9.03 11.69 -3.41
C HIS A 173 9.70 12.87 -2.70
N THR A 174 10.66 13.50 -3.37
CA THR A 174 11.53 14.52 -2.78
C THR A 174 10.77 15.70 -2.18
N ASP A 175 9.78 16.25 -2.88
CA ASP A 175 9.05 17.42 -2.43
C ASP A 175 8.24 17.13 -1.16
N ILE A 176 7.52 16.01 -1.15
CA ILE A 176 6.72 15.55 0.00
C ILE A 176 7.63 15.25 1.19
N TYR A 177 8.77 14.60 0.95
CA TYR A 177 9.74 14.32 1.99
C TYR A 177 10.28 15.61 2.63
N ASN A 178 10.62 16.62 1.84
CA ASN A 178 11.12 17.89 2.35
C ASN A 178 10.05 18.63 3.17
N GLN A 179 8.79 18.61 2.73
CA GLN A 179 7.65 19.16 3.49
C GLN A 179 7.45 18.42 4.81
N TRP A 180 7.44 17.08 4.77
CA TRP A 180 7.33 16.24 5.96
C TRP A 180 8.45 16.53 6.95
N LYS A 181 9.70 16.59 6.49
CA LYS A 181 10.89 16.79 7.32
C LYS A 181 10.86 18.11 8.09
N ALA A 182 10.17 19.13 7.57
CA ALA A 182 9.98 20.42 8.25
C ALA A 182 8.68 20.49 9.08
N SER A 183 7.86 19.45 9.07
CA SER A 183 6.50 19.46 9.64
C SER A 183 6.47 19.10 11.12
N ALA A 184 5.37 19.49 11.79
CA ALA A 184 5.09 19.07 13.17
C ALA A 184 4.97 17.53 13.31
N HIS A 185 4.59 16.80 12.25
CA HIS A 185 4.55 15.34 12.28
C HIS A 185 5.95 14.73 12.37
N HIS A 186 6.94 15.27 11.66
CA HIS A 186 8.32 14.83 11.83
C HIS A 186 8.82 15.13 13.25
N PHE A 187 8.42 16.27 13.83
CA PHE A 187 8.76 16.67 15.20
C PHE A 187 7.72 16.25 16.27
N ALA A 188 6.97 15.16 16.03
CA ALA A 188 5.88 14.76 16.91
C ALA A 188 6.33 13.96 18.14
N SER A 189 7.51 13.33 18.09
CA SER A 189 8.00 12.42 19.15
C SER A 189 9.06 13.12 20.02
N PHE A 190 10.09 12.41 20.46
CA PHE A 190 11.06 12.90 21.44
C PHE A 190 12.15 13.82 20.87
N ASN A 191 12.11 14.07 19.57
CA ASN A 191 12.84 15.16 18.93
C ASN A 191 12.21 16.55 19.22
N ASN A 192 11.07 16.59 19.89
CA ASN A 192 10.46 17.80 20.45
C ASN A 192 10.62 17.83 21.97
N GLN A 193 11.32 18.85 22.49
CA GLN A 193 11.65 18.94 23.92
C GLN A 193 10.42 19.15 24.82
N PHE A 194 9.38 19.83 24.34
CA PHE A 194 8.15 20.05 25.12
C PHE A 194 7.38 18.74 25.30
N TYR A 195 7.21 18.00 24.21
CA TYR A 195 6.59 16.68 24.24
C TYR A 195 7.39 15.73 25.13
N ARG A 196 8.71 15.66 24.90
CA ARG A 196 9.64 14.85 25.70
C ARG A 196 9.48 15.09 27.19
N LYS A 197 9.57 16.34 27.65
CA LYS A 197 9.51 16.65 29.09
C LYS A 197 8.14 16.32 29.69
N SER A 198 7.07 16.49 28.91
CA SER A 198 5.72 16.12 29.33
C SER A 198 5.59 14.62 29.56
N ILE A 199 6.09 13.79 28.63
CA ILE A 199 6.03 12.33 28.76
C ILE A 199 7.01 11.81 29.82
N GLU A 200 8.23 12.35 29.90
CA GLU A 200 9.18 12.00 30.98
C GLU A 200 8.56 12.25 32.36
N TYR A 201 7.92 13.41 32.56
CA TYR A 201 7.24 13.74 33.80
C TYR A 201 6.05 12.80 34.05
N MET A 202 5.16 12.63 33.07
CA MET A 202 4.01 11.74 33.19
C MET A 202 4.43 10.32 33.59
N GLN A 203 5.43 9.76 32.92
CA GLN A 203 5.93 8.42 33.24
C GLN A 203 6.57 8.34 34.63
N SER A 204 7.20 9.42 35.11
CA SER A 204 7.77 9.46 36.47
C SER A 204 6.72 9.49 37.58
N VAL A 205 5.52 10.01 37.29
CA VAL A 205 4.44 10.16 38.29
C VAL A 205 3.46 8.98 38.23
N VAL A 206 3.07 8.53 37.04
CA VAL A 206 1.99 7.54 36.85
C VAL A 206 2.41 6.30 36.04
N GLY A 207 3.70 6.15 35.74
CA GLY A 207 4.24 5.01 35.00
C GLY A 207 4.05 5.08 33.48
N THR A 208 4.55 4.06 32.78
CA THR A 208 4.60 4.02 31.30
C THR A 208 3.25 3.76 30.66
N ARG A 209 2.42 2.90 31.26
CA ARG A 209 1.14 2.47 30.67
C ARG A 209 0.22 3.63 30.30
N PRO A 210 -0.08 4.62 31.15
CA PRO A 210 -0.95 5.74 30.75
C PRO A 210 -0.41 6.56 29.58
N SER A 211 0.92 6.70 29.46
CA SER A 211 1.54 7.47 28.38
C SER A 211 1.41 6.82 27.00
N LYS A 212 1.08 5.52 26.91
CA LYS A 212 0.76 4.83 25.63
C LYS A 212 -0.44 5.47 24.91
N TRP A 213 -1.35 6.11 25.65
CA TRP A 213 -2.44 6.91 25.06
C TRP A 213 -1.91 8.07 24.19
N CYS A 214 -0.84 8.74 24.63
CA CYS A 214 -0.19 9.78 23.83
C CYS A 214 0.60 9.17 22.67
N ALA A 215 1.26 8.04 22.93
CA ALA A 215 2.16 7.36 22.01
C ALA A 215 1.46 6.87 20.72
N GLY A 216 0.18 6.48 20.82
CA GLY A 216 -0.64 6.08 19.68
C GLY A 216 -0.82 7.16 18.61
N CYS A 217 -0.59 8.43 18.94
CA CYS A 217 -0.60 9.55 17.98
C CYS A 217 0.80 10.16 17.73
N HIS A 218 1.78 9.92 18.59
CA HIS A 218 3.05 10.67 18.58
C HIS A 218 4.29 9.80 18.30
N ASP A 219 4.31 8.55 18.75
CA ASP A 219 5.55 7.79 18.95
C ASP A 219 5.57 6.44 18.22
N HIS A 220 4.99 6.37 17.03
CA HIS A 220 4.70 5.09 16.35
C HIS A 220 5.90 4.12 16.30
N ALA A 221 7.12 4.63 16.07
CA ALA A 221 8.33 3.81 15.99
C ALA A 221 8.73 3.12 17.31
N VAL A 222 8.42 3.72 18.47
CA VAL A 222 8.69 3.15 19.81
C VAL A 222 7.43 2.49 20.39
N PHE A 223 6.26 2.96 19.98
CA PHE A 223 4.97 2.49 20.44
C PHE A 223 4.62 1.12 19.84
N PHE A 224 4.61 1.02 18.51
CA PHE A 224 4.16 -0.21 17.84
C PHE A 224 5.15 -1.36 18.00
N ASN A 225 6.42 -1.10 18.30
CA ASN A 225 7.41 -2.16 18.55
C ASN A 225 7.42 -2.69 20.00
N GLY A 226 6.53 -2.19 20.86
CA GLY A 226 6.38 -2.61 22.26
C GLY A 226 7.42 -2.04 23.22
N ARG A 227 8.35 -1.19 22.76
CA ARG A 227 9.38 -0.62 23.65
C ARG A 227 8.83 0.44 24.61
N PHE A 228 7.64 0.96 24.35
CA PHE A 228 6.98 1.96 25.20
C PHE A 228 6.56 1.45 26.58
N ASP A 229 6.66 0.14 26.85
CA ASP A 229 6.50 -0.41 28.20
C ASP A 229 7.66 -0.03 29.14
N ARG A 230 8.82 0.34 28.58
CA ARG A 230 9.99 0.83 29.33
C ARG A 230 9.99 2.36 29.40
N PRO A 231 10.47 2.97 30.51
CA PRO A 231 10.55 4.42 30.64
C PRO A 231 11.31 5.05 29.47
N ILE A 232 10.74 6.09 28.86
CA ILE A 232 11.33 6.72 27.68
C ILE A 232 12.68 7.36 28.00
N LYS A 233 12.86 7.85 29.23
CA LYS A 233 14.12 8.45 29.70
C LYS A 233 15.33 7.52 29.52
N GLU A 234 15.11 6.20 29.52
CA GLU A 234 16.16 5.18 29.35
C GLU A 234 16.48 4.86 27.89
N GLN A 235 15.67 5.36 26.95
CA GLN A 235 15.78 5.05 25.52
C GLN A 235 15.58 6.27 24.61
N ILE A 236 15.74 7.47 25.17
CA ILE A 236 15.43 8.73 24.49
C ILE A 236 16.34 9.01 23.31
N ASP A 237 17.59 8.55 23.38
CA ASP A 237 18.61 8.80 22.37
C ASP A 237 18.58 7.76 21.24
N THR A 238 17.63 6.81 21.25
CA THR A 238 17.54 5.84 20.17
C THR A 238 16.93 6.47 18.92
N PRO A 239 17.29 6.00 17.71
CA PRO A 239 16.75 6.53 16.47
C PRO A 239 15.22 6.50 16.43
N GLU A 240 14.59 5.46 16.95
CA GLU A 240 13.13 5.31 17.01
C GLU A 240 12.45 6.41 17.81
N ALA A 241 13.02 6.80 18.94
CA ALA A 241 12.49 7.88 19.78
C ALA A 241 12.58 9.23 19.06
N GLN A 242 13.48 9.36 18.09
CA GLN A 242 13.71 10.60 17.34
C GLN A 242 13.00 10.61 15.97
N ALA A 243 12.29 9.54 15.61
CA ALA A 243 11.73 9.36 14.27
C ALA A 243 10.50 10.24 13.98
N GLY A 244 9.77 10.65 15.02
CA GLY A 244 8.47 11.30 14.87
C GLY A 244 7.44 10.38 14.20
N LEU A 245 6.47 10.98 13.54
CA LEU A 245 5.53 10.28 12.67
C LEU A 245 6.11 10.17 11.26
N SER A 246 6.68 9.01 10.96
CA SER A 246 7.23 8.64 9.65
C SER A 246 6.20 8.61 8.51
N CYS A 247 6.65 8.47 7.26
CA CYS A 247 5.74 8.23 6.13
C CYS A 247 4.83 7.00 6.37
N MET A 248 5.43 5.92 6.90
CA MET A 248 4.69 4.69 7.21
C MET A 248 3.72 4.86 8.37
N SER A 249 3.85 5.89 9.21
CA SER A 249 2.87 6.17 10.27
C SER A 249 1.48 6.46 9.74
N CYS A 250 1.38 7.04 8.53
CA CYS A 250 0.11 7.31 7.85
C CYS A 250 -0.16 6.30 6.73
N HIS A 251 0.85 5.99 5.91
CA HIS A 251 0.67 5.12 4.72
C HIS A 251 0.46 3.64 5.04
N SER A 252 0.59 3.23 6.31
CA SER A 252 0.25 1.88 6.76
C SER A 252 -1.15 1.76 7.35
N ILE A 253 -1.87 2.88 7.56
CA ILE A 253 -3.23 2.83 8.10
C ILE A 253 -4.16 2.26 7.02
N VAL A 254 -4.79 1.13 7.33
CA VAL A 254 -5.70 0.41 6.42
C VAL A 254 -7.17 0.62 6.77
N HIS A 255 -7.46 1.08 7.99
CA HIS A 255 -8.81 1.38 8.43
C HIS A 255 -8.79 2.36 9.60
N VAL A 256 -9.74 3.30 9.63
CA VAL A 256 -10.05 4.13 10.81
C VAL A 256 -11.29 3.50 11.44
N ASN A 257 -11.14 2.86 12.61
CA ASN A 257 -12.23 2.09 13.20
C ASN A 257 -13.29 3.03 13.82
N GLY A 258 -12.86 4.20 14.28
CA GLY A 258 -13.74 5.19 14.89
C GLY A 258 -13.20 6.62 14.77
N SER A 259 -14.10 7.59 14.85
CA SER A 259 -13.77 9.01 15.00
C SER A 259 -13.80 9.48 16.46
N MET A 260 -13.98 8.55 17.40
CA MET A 260 -14.06 8.80 18.83
C MET A 260 -12.84 8.19 19.52
N GLY A 261 -12.49 8.69 20.70
CA GLY A 261 -11.37 8.16 21.47
C GLY A 261 -10.00 8.63 20.95
N ASN A 262 -8.99 7.77 21.06
CA ASN A 262 -7.59 8.09 20.79
C ASN A 262 -6.97 7.09 19.82
N ALA A 263 -6.47 7.59 18.68
CA ALA A 263 -5.75 6.81 17.68
C ALA A 263 -6.50 5.55 17.22
N ASP A 264 -7.82 5.61 17.08
CA ASP A 264 -8.63 4.45 16.72
C ASP A 264 -8.53 4.08 15.23
N PHE A 265 -7.37 3.55 14.88
CA PHE A 265 -7.04 3.10 13.55
C PHE A 265 -6.31 1.75 13.59
N THR A 266 -6.46 1.01 12.50
CA THR A 266 -5.75 -0.23 12.24
C THR A 266 -4.67 0.00 11.20
N MET A 267 -3.42 -0.33 11.53
CA MET A 267 -2.31 -0.34 10.59
C MET A 267 -1.97 -1.74 10.10
N SER A 268 -1.35 -1.82 8.92
CA SER A 268 -0.84 -3.07 8.36
C SER A 268 0.66 -3.00 8.15
N TYR A 269 1.35 -4.07 8.57
CA TYR A 269 2.75 -4.30 8.27
C TYR A 269 2.85 -5.40 7.19
N PRO A 270 2.83 -5.04 5.89
CA PRO A 270 2.84 -6.04 4.82
C PRO A 270 4.25 -6.65 4.65
N PRO A 271 4.36 -7.97 4.35
CA PRO A 271 5.66 -8.63 4.15
C PRO A 271 6.54 -8.02 3.06
N LEU A 272 5.93 -7.39 2.04
CA LEU A 272 6.64 -6.74 0.95
C LEU A 272 7.53 -5.57 1.44
N HIS A 273 7.23 -5.00 2.61
CA HIS A 273 8.03 -3.95 3.19
C HIS A 273 9.49 -4.37 3.39
N GLU A 274 9.76 -5.61 3.84
CA GLU A 274 11.14 -6.06 4.11
C GLU A 274 12.02 -6.09 2.85
N ILE A 275 11.39 -6.27 1.69
CA ILE A 275 12.05 -6.17 0.39
C ILE A 275 12.33 -4.69 0.10
N ALA A 276 11.29 -3.84 0.13
CA ALA A 276 11.38 -2.40 -0.14
C ALA A 276 12.34 -1.63 0.80
N SER A 277 12.45 -2.07 2.05
CA SER A 277 13.33 -1.47 3.04
C SER A 277 14.69 -2.17 3.13
N SER A 278 14.97 -3.18 2.30
CA SER A 278 16.26 -3.87 2.30
C SER A 278 17.44 -2.94 2.00
N THR A 279 18.53 -3.11 2.73
CA THR A 279 19.82 -2.45 2.46
C THR A 279 20.74 -3.31 1.60
N ASN A 280 20.33 -4.53 1.26
CA ASN A 280 21.11 -5.45 0.43
C ASN A 280 21.28 -4.84 -0.99
N PRO A 281 22.51 -4.62 -1.48
CA PRO A 281 22.75 -4.02 -2.79
C PRO A 281 22.11 -4.78 -3.96
N VAL A 282 22.02 -6.12 -3.85
CA VAL A 282 21.40 -6.96 -4.89
C VAL A 282 19.89 -6.73 -4.93
N ILE A 283 19.24 -6.68 -3.76
CA ILE A 283 17.79 -6.42 -3.67
C ILE A 283 17.51 -4.98 -4.10
N ARG A 284 18.31 -4.02 -3.66
CA ARG A 284 18.18 -2.60 -4.02
C ARG A 284 18.35 -2.33 -5.52
N ASN A 285 19.20 -3.10 -6.20
CA ASN A 285 19.38 -2.99 -7.65
C ASN A 285 18.21 -3.61 -8.45
N LEU A 286 17.37 -4.44 -7.83
CA LEU A 286 16.13 -4.92 -8.47
C LEU A 286 15.00 -3.87 -8.41
N GLU A 287 15.15 -2.84 -7.57
CA GLU A 287 14.15 -1.78 -7.35
C GLU A 287 14.40 -0.51 -8.18
N ARG A 288 15.56 -0.41 -8.83
CA ARG A 288 15.96 0.71 -9.71
C ARG A 288 15.83 0.32 -11.17
#